data_AF-A0A7Y3ESE7-F1
#
_entry.id   AF-A0A7Y3ESE7-F1
#
_cell.length_a   1.000
_cell.length_b   1.000
_cell.length_c   1.000
_cell.angle_alpha   90.00
_cell.angle_beta   90.00
_cell.angle_gamma   90.00
#
_symmetry.space_group_name_H-M   'P 1'
#
loop_
_entity.id
_entity.type
_entity.pdbx_description
1 polymer ?
#
loop_
_entity_poly.entity_id
_entity_poly.type
_entity_poly.pdbx_seq_one_letter_code
_entity_poly.pdbx_strand_id
1 'polypeptide(L)' 'YESTGGGYVTAVVRGDVAAVKAAVDSGVRGAEKVGEVISSHVIARPHVNIDVVLPLGRSDEAAAESS' A
#
# COMPACT_ATOMS: atom_id res chain seq x y z
N TYR A 1 -3.58 -4.35 6.20
CA TYR A 1 -3.27 -3.07 6.85
C TYR A 1 -2.12 -3.34 7.80
N GLU A 2 -1.23 -2.39 7.97
CA GLU A 2 -0.03 -2.53 8.81
C GLU A 2 -0.10 -1.50 9.93
N SER A 3 0.19 -1.90 11.16
CA SER A 3 0.16 -1.02 12.33
C SER A 3 1.57 -0.85 12.84
N THR A 4 2.13 0.35 12.73
CA THR A 4 3.53 0.65 13.14
C THR A 4 3.64 0.95 14.65
N GLY A 5 2.52 0.87 15.39
CA GLY A 5 2.45 1.25 16.79
C GLY A 5 2.26 2.77 16.98
N GLY A 6 1.94 3.21 18.20
CA GLY A 6 1.73 4.64 18.49
C GLY A 6 0.47 5.25 17.87
N GLY A 7 -0.52 4.44 17.49
CA GLY A 7 -1.77 4.90 16.85
C GLY A 7 -1.69 5.05 15.33
N TYR A 8 -0.52 4.80 14.72
CA TYR A 8 -0.35 4.89 13.27
C TYR A 8 -0.70 3.58 12.58
N VAL A 9 -1.61 3.67 11.61
CA VAL A 9 -2.05 2.56 10.76
C VAL A 9 -1.89 2.94 9.30
N THR A 10 -1.39 2.00 8.51
CA THR A 10 -1.18 2.15 7.07
C THR A 10 -2.03 1.14 6.32
N ALA A 11 -2.90 1.65 5.44
CA ALA A 11 -3.64 0.82 4.50
C ALA A 11 -2.79 0.63 3.23
N VAL A 12 -2.57 -0.63 2.84
CA VAL A 12 -1.84 -1.00 1.63
C VAL A 12 -2.82 -1.62 0.66
N VAL A 13 -2.88 -1.11 -0.58
CA VAL A 13 -3.77 -1.57 -1.64
C VAL A 13 -2.93 -1.89 -2.88
N ARG A 14 -3.25 -3.00 -3.55
CA ARG A 14 -2.52 -3.50 -4.72
C ARG A 14 -3.47 -3.70 -5.91
N GLY A 15 -2.96 -3.53 -7.12
CA GLY A 15 -3.71 -3.67 -8.37
C GLY A 15 -3.05 -2.90 -9.51
N ASP A 16 -3.78 -2.67 -10.60
CA ASP A 16 -3.32 -1.83 -11.70
C ASP A 16 -3.10 -0.39 -11.26
N VAL A 17 -2.11 0.29 -11.85
CA VAL A 17 -1.74 1.67 -11.48
C VAL A 17 -2.94 2.62 -11.53
N ALA A 18 -3.81 2.47 -12.54
CA ALA A 18 -5.02 3.29 -12.66
C ALA A 18 -6.03 3.02 -11.54
N ALA A 19 -6.25 1.75 -11.20
CA ALA A 19 -7.17 1.34 -10.14
C ALA A 19 -6.66 1.78 -8.77
N VAL A 20 -5.37 1.55 -8.46
CA VAL A 20 -4.75 1.96 -7.20
C VAL A 20 -4.78 3.47 -7.04
N LYS A 21 -4.49 4.24 -8.09
CA LYS A 21 -4.55 5.70 -8.03
C LYS A 21 -5.95 6.22 -7.71
N ALA A 22 -6.97 5.66 -8.36
CA ALA A 22 -8.37 6.02 -8.08
C ALA A 22 -8.79 5.64 -6.66
N ALA A 23 -8.42 4.44 -6.21
CA ALA A 23 -8.69 3.96 -4.85
C ALA A 23 -8.06 4.89 -3.80
N VAL A 24 -6.79 5.24 -3.95
CA VAL A 24 -6.08 6.13 -3.02
C VAL A 24 -6.72 7.52 -3.00
N ASP A 25 -7.02 8.13 -4.16
CA ASP A 25 -7.66 9.45 -4.22
C ASP A 25 -9.03 9.46 -3.52
N SER A 26 -9.84 8.42 -3.74
CA SER A 26 -11.13 8.27 -3.05
C SER A 26 -10.97 8.02 -1.54
N GLY A 27 -9.97 7.24 -1.15
CA GLY A 27 -9.68 6.88 0.23
C GLY A 27 -9.20 8.07 1.05
N VAL A 28 -8.29 8.88 0.50
CA VAL A 28 -7.78 10.10 1.14
C VAL A 28 -8.93 11.08 1.41
N ARG A 29 -9.76 11.37 0.39
CA ARG A 29 -10.93 12.26 0.55
C ARG A 29 -11.94 11.77 1.58
N GLY A 30 -12.06 10.45 1.75
CA GLY A 30 -12.90 9.84 2.79
C GLY A 30 -12.25 9.96 4.17
N ALA A 31 -10.96 9.64 4.25
CA ALA A 31 -10.18 9.63 5.49
C ALA A 31 -10.02 11.03 6.09
N GLU A 32 -9.84 12.07 5.28
CA GLU A 32 -9.76 13.47 5.72
C GLU A 32 -11.02 13.95 6.44
N LYS A 33 -12.18 13.32 6.22
CA LYS A 33 -13.44 13.68 6.89
C LYS A 33 -13.59 13.06 8.27
N VAL A 34 -12.88 11.96 8.53
CA VAL A 34 -13.04 11.14 9.74
C VAL A 34 -11.81 11.15 10.64
N GLY A 35 -10.66 11.62 10.14
CA GLY A 35 -9.42 11.66 10.90
C GLY A 35 -8.29 12.40 10.17
N GLU A 36 -7.08 12.24 10.69
CA GLU A 36 -5.88 12.87 10.16
C GLU A 36 -5.15 11.94 9.19
N VAL A 37 -4.97 12.39 7.94
CA VAL A 37 -4.19 11.67 6.93
C VAL A 37 -2.75 12.14 7.00
N ILE A 38 -1.85 11.26 7.42
CA ILE A 38 -0.42 11.59 7.56
C ILE A 38 0.28 11.61 6.20
N SER A 39 0.02 10.61 5.35
CA SER A 39 0.66 10.48 4.04
C SER A 39 -0.16 9.61 3.10
N SER A 40 -0.09 9.91 1.80
CA SER A 40 -0.59 9.06 0.73
C SER A 40 0.45 8.96 -0.38
N HIS A 41 0.68 7.74 -0.89
CA HIS A 41 1.68 7.51 -1.92
C HIS A 41 1.28 6.35 -2.83
N VAL A 42 1.62 6.46 -4.11
CA VAL A 42 1.36 5.41 -5.11
C VAL A 42 2.68 5.06 -5.79
N ILE A 43 3.06 3.79 -5.70
CA ILE A 43 4.25 3.24 -6.35
C ILE A 43 3.78 2.38 -7.53
N ALA A 44 3.97 2.89 -8.76
CA ALA A 44 3.45 2.25 -9.96
C ALA A 44 4.16 0.93 -10.32
N ARG A 45 5.46 0.82 -10.02
CA ARG A 45 6.27 -0.39 -10.19
C ARG A 45 7.18 -0.57 -8.97
N PRO A 46 6.71 -1.25 -7.92
CA PRO A 46 7.59 -1.62 -6.82
C PRO A 46 8.65 -2.61 -7.32
N HIS A 47 9.86 -2.48 -6.81
CA HIS A 47 10.93 -3.43 -7.09
C HIS A 47 10.62 -4.76 -6.39
N VAL A 48 10.89 -5.91 -7.02
CA VAL A 48 10.56 -7.25 -6.49
C VAL A 48 11.07 -7.48 -5.06
N ASN A 49 12.26 -6.99 -4.74
CA ASN A 49 12.85 -7.09 -3.39
C ASN A 49 11.98 -6.40 -2.29
N ILE A 50 11.18 -5.39 -2.65
CA ILE A 50 10.29 -4.70 -1.71
C ILE A 50 9.12 -5.62 -1.34
N ASP A 51 8.63 -6.42 -2.28
CA ASP A 51 7.56 -7.40 -2.02
C ASP A 51 8.03 -8.63 -1.22
N VAL A 52 9.33 -8.94 -1.25
CA VAL A 52 9.95 -9.99 -0.43
C VAL A 52 10.16 -9.53 1.02
N VAL A 53 10.66 -8.30 1.19
CA VAL A 53 11.13 -7.81 2.50
C VAL A 53 10.03 -7.15 3.33
N LEU A 54 9.04 -6.52 2.68
CA LEU A 54 7.93 -5.86 3.37
C LEU A 54 6.63 -6.66 3.23
N PRO A 55 5.81 -6.77 4.30
CA PRO A 55 4.57 -7.55 4.27
C PRO A 55 3.43 -6.81 3.55
N LEU A 56 3.65 -6.46 2.27
CA LEU A 56 2.71 -5.75 1.40
C LEU A 56 1.66 -6.69 0.74
N GLY A 57 1.48 -7.88 1.29
CA GLY A 57 0.46 -8.86 0.87
C GLY A 57 0.77 -9.61 -0.43
N ARG A 58 2.00 -9.54 -0.95
CA ARG A 58 2.41 -10.17 -2.22
C ARG A 58 3.63 -11.09 -2.09
N SER A 59 3.83 -11.65 -0.89
CA SER A 59 4.98 -12.50 -0.57
C SER A 59 5.08 -13.74 -1.47
N ASP A 60 3.96 -14.24 -1.99
CA ASP A 60 3.92 -15.44 -2.84
C ASP A 60 4.34 -15.19 -4.31
N GLU A 61 4.07 -14.01 -4.89
CA GLU A 61 4.54 -13.65 -6.24
C GLU A 61 6.03 -13.29 -6.25
N ALA A 62 6.54 -12.70 -5.17
CA ALA A 62 7.95 -12.35 -5.06
C ALA A 62 8.87 -13.60 -4.91
N ALA A 63 8.34 -14.69 -4.35
CA ALA A 63 9.01 -15.98 -4.30
C ALA A 63 9.12 -16.66 -5.69
N ALA A 64 8.17 -16.41 -6.60
CA ALA A 64 8.16 -17.02 -7.94
C ALA A 64 9.16 -16.39 -8.93
N GLU A 65 9.55 -15.12 -8.75
CA GLU A 65 10.59 -14.45 -9.56
C GLU A 65 12.03 -14.71 -9.08
N SER A 66 12.21 -15.38 -7.93
CA SER A 66 13.53 -15.71 -7.36
C SER A 66 13.99 -17.14 -7.67
N SER A 67 13.25 -17.91 -8.49
CA SER A 67 13.65 -19.23 -9.03
C SER A 67 14.01 -19.18 -10.50
#